data_AF-A0A1L6ZEZ0-F1
#
_entry.id   AF-A0A1L6ZEZ0-F1
#
_cell.length_a   1.000
_cell.length_b   1.000
_cell.length_c   1.000
_cell.angle_alpha   90.00
_cell.angle_beta   90.00
_cell.angle_gamma   90.00
#
_symmetry.space_group_name_H-M   'P 1'
#
loop_
_entity.id
_entity.type
_entity.pdbx_description
1 polymer ?
#
loop_
_entity_poly.entity_id
_entity_poly.type
_entity_poly.pdbx_seq_one_letter_code
_entity_poly.pdbx_strand_id
1 'polypeptide(L)'
;MFQNWLKKKVEDTLDQSEQHETMASMDVPDMDYYFIMGDVPKQDESLTKSLRTRIKPLADQHKRTAILTLNYDANVKERIRSLEETFPSQVDILNVFEHYILPESGSKRRYSEFIAGESSHQINETIFPEDASTIQVTRYELPSSPICYIDQYNEKQQLVKREEYNWQGVLCRVQSFVPHTGALYLEELINDDGSIYMEFIYHGEVKKNPVRHINWYKKTGIQTFAKKTDIKQLWLSSIQSQNDRLKLMITEDRDQDRHLFKIDQPETTYYAAFVHHAHYEEDLHQVNSQYGELFKQIRKQQVDAVFFGDTKHKEDVEKLLGEQAYFYLIPSDEETVWNTAIHHMLENREHKDELRGIVDSMKWVLRDLSSEHHVLHLQLELKDEMSHADHVQIDFAGYDRVNGAEIISQTIDENHQVSFPIGHFQTKKNIEINQTKFVDFYIRFKTEELQEVLQRLEIEGELLTNKPSSIDGWSYQTKQGNYSWKVK
;
A
#
# COMPACT_ATOMS: atom_id res chain seq x y z
N MET A 1 -22.05 -49.76 -9.57
CA MET A 1 -23.38 -49.12 -9.48
C MET A 1 -23.27 -47.86 -8.64
N PHE A 2 -22.80 -46.76 -9.21
CA PHE A 2 -22.87 -45.42 -8.61
C PHE A 2 -22.95 -44.40 -9.75
N GLN A 3 -24.15 -44.28 -10.32
CA GLN A 3 -24.59 -43.18 -11.16
C GLN A 3 -25.95 -42.79 -10.61
N ASN A 4 -26.00 -41.70 -9.86
CA ASN A 4 -27.19 -40.85 -9.60
C ASN A 4 -26.93 -39.98 -8.37
N TRP A 5 -26.18 -38.88 -8.52
CA TRP A 5 -26.34 -37.75 -7.61
C TRP A 5 -25.94 -36.42 -8.28
N LEU A 6 -26.65 -36.11 -9.36
CA LEU A 6 -26.67 -34.80 -10.00
C LEU A 6 -28.10 -34.53 -10.44
N LYS A 7 -28.91 -34.02 -9.50
CA LYS A 7 -30.12 -33.18 -9.71
C LYS A 7 -30.88 -33.01 -8.40
N LYS A 8 -30.49 -32.00 -7.64
CA LYS A 8 -31.45 -31.17 -6.89
C LYS A 8 -30.89 -29.75 -6.84
N LYS A 9 -31.12 -29.00 -7.92
CA LYS A 9 -31.33 -27.56 -7.79
C LYS A 9 -32.65 -27.42 -7.03
N VAL A 10 -32.57 -27.04 -5.77
CA VAL A 10 -33.68 -26.43 -5.05
C VAL A 10 -33.20 -25.02 -4.75
N GLU A 11 -33.92 -24.07 -5.33
CA GLU A 11 -33.92 -22.67 -4.91
C GLU A 11 -34.29 -22.64 -3.44
N ASP A 12 -33.33 -22.35 -2.56
CA ASP A 12 -33.63 -21.81 -1.24
C ASP A 12 -33.09 -20.39 -1.20
N THR A 13 -34.01 -19.48 -1.48
CA THR A 13 -34.05 -18.10 -1.03
C THR A 13 -33.52 -17.95 0.40
N LEU A 14 -32.59 -17.00 0.57
CA LEU A 14 -32.53 -16.05 1.67
C LEU A 14 -33.26 -16.49 2.96
N ASP A 15 -32.51 -17.12 3.86
CA ASP A 15 -32.80 -17.06 5.28
C ASP A 15 -31.52 -16.74 6.05
N GLN A 16 -31.07 -15.48 5.91
CA GLN A 16 -30.21 -14.80 6.90
C GLN A 16 -31.08 -14.31 8.08
N SER A 17 -31.91 -15.19 8.65
CA SER A 17 -32.80 -14.79 9.74
C SER A 17 -32.79 -15.79 10.88
N GLU A 18 -31.63 -15.97 11.55
CA GLU A 18 -31.59 -16.48 12.94
C GLU A 18 -30.26 -16.27 13.70
N GLN A 19 -29.37 -15.38 13.26
CA GLN A 19 -28.21 -14.91 14.06
C GLN A 19 -28.26 -13.41 14.43
N HIS A 20 -29.35 -12.72 14.07
CA HIS A 20 -29.45 -11.27 14.25
C HIS A 20 -29.78 -10.79 15.68
N GLU A 21 -30.02 -11.66 16.65
CA GLU A 21 -30.49 -11.26 18.00
C GLU A 21 -29.42 -11.28 19.12
N THR A 22 -28.12 -11.45 18.82
CA THR A 22 -27.07 -11.37 19.87
C THR A 22 -25.85 -10.50 19.53
N MET A 23 -25.79 -9.86 18.36
CA MET A 23 -24.62 -9.07 17.93
C MET A 23 -24.77 -7.54 18.10
N ALA A 24 -25.85 -7.07 18.73
CA ALA A 24 -26.18 -5.64 18.82
C ALA A 24 -25.30 -4.80 19.78
N SER A 25 -24.20 -5.32 20.33
CA SER A 25 -23.22 -4.49 21.06
C SER A 25 -21.82 -5.13 21.14
N MET A 26 -21.17 -5.37 20.00
CA MET A 26 -19.72 -5.60 20.04
C MET A 26 -19.02 -4.25 20.19
N ASP A 27 -18.40 -4.03 21.34
CA ASP A 27 -17.50 -2.89 21.55
C ASP A 27 -16.37 -2.93 20.53
N VAL A 28 -15.89 -1.76 20.10
CA VAL A 28 -14.74 -1.68 19.19
C VAL A 28 -13.52 -2.30 19.88
N PRO A 29 -12.70 -3.11 19.19
CA PRO A 29 -11.48 -3.66 19.75
C PRO A 29 -10.56 -2.60 20.37
N ASP A 30 -9.83 -2.95 21.43
CA ASP A 30 -8.85 -2.03 22.03
C ASP A 30 -7.53 -2.04 21.24
N MET A 31 -7.46 -1.18 20.21
CA MET A 31 -6.32 -1.03 19.32
C MET A 31 -5.97 0.45 19.11
N ASP A 32 -4.78 0.70 18.55
CA ASP A 32 -4.42 2.01 18.03
C ASP A 32 -4.79 2.06 16.52
N TYR A 33 -5.64 3.01 16.13
CA TYR A 33 -6.19 3.14 14.78
C TYR A 33 -5.48 4.25 14.00
N TYR A 34 -4.89 3.91 12.85
CA TYR A 34 -4.15 4.84 12.01
C TYR A 34 -4.73 4.91 10.60
N PHE A 35 -5.22 6.09 10.21
CA PHE A 35 -5.74 6.36 8.87
C PHE A 35 -4.70 7.12 8.05
N ILE A 36 -4.19 6.51 6.99
CA ILE A 36 -3.01 6.97 6.25
C ILE A 36 -3.41 7.58 4.91
N MET A 37 -2.98 8.80 4.67
CA MET A 37 -3.23 9.56 3.45
C MET A 37 -2.03 10.40 3.02
N GLY A 38 -2.07 10.87 1.77
CA GLY A 38 -1.02 11.70 1.21
C GLY A 38 -0.99 13.06 1.88
N ASP A 39 -2.07 13.82 1.69
CA ASP A 39 -2.19 15.20 2.13
C ASP A 39 -3.14 15.30 3.34
N VAL A 40 -3.13 16.45 4.01
CA VAL A 40 -4.11 16.77 5.07
C VAL A 40 -5.51 16.82 4.44
N PRO A 41 -6.54 16.18 5.04
CA PRO A 41 -7.91 16.21 4.52
C PRO A 41 -8.40 17.64 4.28
N LYS A 42 -9.23 17.87 3.26
CA LYS A 42 -9.89 19.18 3.09
C LYS A 42 -11.33 19.11 3.59
N GLN A 43 -11.80 20.14 4.28
CA GLN A 43 -13.12 20.17 4.94
C GLN A 43 -14.29 19.79 4.00
N ASP A 44 -14.26 20.26 2.75
CA ASP A 44 -15.37 20.09 1.80
C ASP A 44 -15.25 18.86 0.88
N GLU A 45 -14.25 18.02 1.08
CA GLU A 45 -14.07 16.81 0.28
C GLU A 45 -14.97 15.66 0.77
N SER A 46 -15.57 14.93 -0.18
CA SER A 46 -16.40 13.75 0.11
C SER A 46 -15.63 12.68 0.90
N LEU A 47 -14.33 12.52 0.60
CA LEU A 47 -13.43 11.59 1.29
C LEU A 47 -13.27 11.96 2.77
N THR A 48 -13.14 13.24 3.10
CA THR A 48 -13.05 13.73 4.49
C THR A 48 -14.33 13.41 5.27
N LYS A 49 -15.51 13.57 4.65
CA LYS A 49 -16.80 13.22 5.27
C LYS A 49 -16.89 11.71 5.53
N SER A 50 -16.54 10.91 4.54
CA SER A 50 -16.49 9.44 4.64
C SER A 50 -15.55 8.99 5.77
N LEU A 51 -14.35 9.56 5.83
CA LEU A 51 -13.36 9.30 6.87
C LEU A 51 -13.88 9.69 8.27
N ARG A 52 -14.50 10.86 8.40
CA ARG A 52 -15.09 11.34 9.65
C ARG A 52 -16.14 10.37 10.19
N THR A 53 -17.01 9.83 9.34
CA THR A 53 -18.03 8.86 9.76
C THR A 53 -17.42 7.59 10.35
N ARG A 54 -16.28 7.11 9.83
CA ARG A 54 -15.57 5.95 10.40
C ARG A 54 -14.81 6.26 11.69
N ILE A 55 -14.21 7.44 11.76
CA ILE A 55 -13.41 7.86 12.92
C ILE A 55 -14.28 8.17 14.13
N LYS A 56 -15.46 8.76 13.91
CA LYS A 56 -16.32 9.26 15.00
C LYS A 56 -16.70 8.16 16.02
N PRO A 57 -17.20 6.97 15.61
CA PRO A 57 -17.47 5.87 16.56
C PRO A 57 -16.25 5.44 17.38
N LEU A 58 -15.05 5.44 16.77
CA LEU A 58 -13.81 5.12 17.48
C LEU A 58 -13.50 6.17 18.55
N ALA A 59 -13.63 7.45 18.20
CA ALA A 59 -13.40 8.56 19.12
C ALA A 59 -14.44 8.61 20.26
N ASP A 60 -15.72 8.36 19.96
CA ASP A 60 -16.81 8.32 20.96
C ASP A 60 -16.57 7.20 21.99
N GLN A 61 -15.96 6.09 21.57
CA GLN A 61 -15.52 4.99 22.44
C GLN A 61 -14.11 5.19 23.02
N HIS A 62 -13.54 6.40 22.93
CA HIS A 62 -12.23 6.78 23.46
C HIS A 62 -11.07 5.90 22.93
N LYS A 63 -11.20 5.39 21.70
CA LYS A 63 -10.14 4.63 21.04
C LYS A 63 -9.08 5.58 20.50
N ARG A 64 -7.82 5.18 20.62
CA ARG A 64 -6.67 5.97 20.14
C ARG A 64 -6.70 5.97 18.63
N THR A 65 -6.94 7.15 18.07
CA THR A 65 -7.16 7.29 16.63
C THR A 65 -6.32 8.44 16.11
N ALA A 66 -5.57 8.19 15.04
CA ALA A 66 -4.77 9.21 14.38
C ALA A 66 -4.90 9.15 12.86
N ILE A 67 -4.87 10.32 12.23
CA ILE A 67 -4.73 10.50 10.79
C ILE A 67 -3.25 10.80 10.50
N LEU A 68 -2.61 9.94 9.71
CA LEU A 68 -1.22 10.07 9.31
C LEU A 68 -1.14 10.62 7.89
N THR A 69 -0.50 11.78 7.74
CA THR A 69 -0.29 12.44 6.45
C THR A 69 1.18 12.36 6.06
N LEU A 70 1.45 11.98 4.81
CA LEU A 70 2.79 11.57 4.38
C LEU A 70 3.49 12.57 3.45
N ASN A 71 2.76 13.52 2.85
CA ASN A 71 3.33 14.52 1.95
C ASN A 71 3.78 15.77 2.72
N TYR A 72 4.76 16.47 2.15
CA TYR A 72 5.19 17.76 2.66
C TYR A 72 4.22 18.85 2.22
N ASP A 73 3.80 19.70 3.15
CA ASP A 73 3.00 20.89 2.90
C ASP A 73 3.49 22.02 3.80
N ALA A 74 3.85 23.16 3.21
CA ALA A 74 4.31 24.35 3.93
C ALA A 74 3.26 24.90 4.92
N ASN A 75 1.97 24.61 4.71
CA ASN A 75 0.85 25.12 5.52
C ASN A 75 0.17 24.01 6.32
N VAL A 76 0.85 22.90 6.54
CA VAL A 76 0.31 21.72 7.23
C VAL A 76 -0.23 22.04 8.63
N LYS A 77 0.46 22.91 9.39
CA LYS A 77 0.05 23.31 10.75
C LYS A 77 -1.31 24.04 10.72
N GLU A 78 -1.47 24.95 9.76
CA GLU A 78 -2.69 25.74 9.59
C GLU A 78 -3.84 24.88 9.06
N ARG A 79 -3.56 23.96 8.13
CA ARG A 79 -4.56 23.01 7.64
C ARG A 79 -5.04 22.07 8.74
N ILE A 80 -4.13 21.52 9.55
CA ILE A 80 -4.50 20.71 10.71
C ILE A 80 -5.37 21.52 11.67
N ARG A 81 -4.98 22.76 12.00
CA ARG A 81 -5.79 23.64 12.86
C ARG A 81 -7.19 23.87 12.29
N SER A 82 -7.31 24.05 10.98
CA SER A 82 -8.64 24.21 10.36
C SER A 82 -9.53 22.97 10.50
N LEU A 83 -8.96 21.79 10.70
CA LEU A 83 -9.71 20.54 10.88
C LEU A 83 -10.11 20.25 12.33
N GLU A 84 -9.69 21.06 13.30
CA GLU A 84 -10.03 20.88 14.73
C GLU A 84 -11.56 20.90 14.98
N GLU A 85 -12.33 21.59 14.14
CA GLU A 85 -13.81 21.58 14.19
C GLU A 85 -14.44 20.44 13.38
N THR A 86 -13.67 19.82 12.48
CA THR A 86 -14.14 18.75 11.58
C THR A 86 -14.04 17.38 12.21
N PHE A 87 -12.94 17.09 12.89
CA PHE A 87 -12.73 15.81 13.58
C PHE A 87 -12.94 15.96 15.10
N PRO A 88 -13.33 14.88 15.80
CA PRO A 88 -13.36 14.88 17.27
C PRO A 88 -12.01 15.28 17.86
N SER A 89 -12.01 16.02 18.97
CA SER A 89 -10.78 16.55 19.59
C SER A 89 -9.83 15.47 20.11
N GLN A 90 -10.29 14.22 20.22
CA GLN A 90 -9.49 13.06 20.60
C GLN A 90 -8.68 12.48 19.43
N VAL A 91 -8.88 12.95 18.20
CA VAL A 91 -8.24 12.43 17.00
C VAL A 91 -7.01 13.28 16.67
N ASP A 92 -5.85 12.65 16.68
CA ASP A 92 -4.60 13.32 16.31
C ASP A 92 -4.44 13.36 14.78
N ILE A 93 -4.02 14.49 14.22
CA ILE A 93 -3.59 14.58 12.82
C ILE A 93 -2.09 14.84 12.80
N LEU A 94 -1.33 13.85 12.34
CA LEU A 94 0.12 13.84 12.39
C LEU A 94 0.69 13.86 10.98
N ASN A 95 1.69 14.71 10.74
CA ASN A 95 2.42 14.75 9.48
C ASN A 95 3.84 14.24 9.66
N VAL A 96 4.35 13.45 8.70
CA VAL A 96 5.70 12.89 8.79
C VAL A 96 6.78 13.97 8.95
N PHE A 97 6.65 15.11 8.27
CA PHE A 97 7.66 16.16 8.32
C PHE A 97 7.59 16.94 9.62
N GLU A 98 6.39 17.30 10.08
CA GLU A 98 6.22 18.10 11.31
C GLU A 98 6.37 17.30 12.61
N HIS A 99 5.82 16.08 12.64
CA HIS A 99 5.71 15.32 13.88
C HIS A 99 6.90 14.38 14.10
N TYR A 100 7.57 13.94 13.03
CA TYR A 100 8.67 12.97 13.13
C TYR A 100 10.01 13.53 12.69
N ILE A 101 10.08 14.14 11.51
CA ILE A 101 11.34 14.65 10.97
C ILE A 101 11.81 15.88 11.72
N LEU A 102 10.98 16.92 11.83
CA LEU A 102 11.37 18.21 12.37
C LEU A 102 11.83 18.13 13.86
N PRO A 103 11.15 17.41 14.77
CA PRO A 103 11.56 17.34 16.18
C PRO A 103 12.93 16.67 16.39
N GLU A 104 13.28 15.72 15.52
CA GLU A 104 14.55 14.99 15.56
C GLU A 104 15.66 15.67 14.73
N SER A 105 15.32 16.79 14.08
CA SER A 105 16.24 17.52 13.21
C SER A 105 17.23 18.40 13.98
N GLY A 106 18.47 18.38 13.52
CA GLY A 106 19.49 19.39 13.78
C GLY A 106 19.55 20.40 12.64
N SER A 107 20.72 21.00 12.43
CA SER A 107 20.94 22.00 11.38
C SER A 107 22.17 21.65 10.55
N LYS A 108 22.06 21.77 9.22
CA LYS A 108 23.24 21.84 8.33
C LYS A 108 23.92 23.20 8.43
N ARG A 109 23.13 24.24 8.17
CA ARG A 109 23.50 25.66 8.11
C ARG A 109 22.23 26.49 8.24
N ARG A 110 22.36 27.77 8.57
CA ARG A 110 21.27 28.73 8.37
C ARG A 110 21.19 29.12 6.91
N TYR A 111 19.98 29.18 6.42
CA TYR A 111 19.68 29.74 5.13
C TYR A 111 19.70 31.27 5.22
N SER A 112 20.27 31.92 4.22
CA SER A 112 20.22 33.37 4.09
C SER A 112 19.28 33.69 2.95
N GLU A 113 18.14 34.30 3.29
CA GLU A 113 17.16 34.76 2.32
C GLU A 113 17.79 35.70 1.31
N PHE A 114 17.32 35.62 0.06
CA PHE A 114 17.82 36.46 -1.00
C PHE A 114 17.46 37.94 -0.75
N ILE A 115 16.28 38.20 -0.18
CA ILE A 115 15.81 39.54 0.16
C ILE A 115 16.42 39.93 1.52
N ALA A 116 17.75 40.03 1.56
CA ALA A 116 18.47 40.45 2.76
C ALA A 116 18.63 41.99 2.77
N GLY A 117 17.81 42.64 3.59
CA GLY A 117 17.74 44.10 3.77
C GLY A 117 16.33 44.55 3.47
N GLU A 118 15.41 44.59 4.43
CA GLU A 118 15.44 45.48 5.59
C GLU A 118 14.99 44.75 6.85
N SER A 119 15.57 45.15 7.98
CA SER A 119 15.17 44.70 9.30
C SER A 119 13.75 45.17 9.63
N SER A 120 12.72 44.44 9.21
CA SER A 120 11.45 44.36 9.92
C SER A 120 10.64 43.13 9.51
N HIS A 121 10.30 42.35 10.52
CA HIS A 121 9.37 41.23 10.60
C HIS A 121 8.31 41.15 9.47
N GLN A 122 8.26 39.98 8.82
CA GLN A 122 7.17 39.46 7.97
C GLN A 122 7.25 39.77 6.45
N ILE A 123 7.65 38.76 5.66
CA ILE A 123 7.75 38.81 4.18
C ILE A 123 6.45 39.29 3.51
N ASN A 124 5.30 39.02 4.13
CA ASN A 124 3.98 39.40 3.61
C ASN A 124 3.79 40.93 3.51
N GLU A 125 4.53 41.70 4.30
CA GLU A 125 4.51 43.18 4.29
C GLU A 125 5.54 43.78 3.31
N THR A 126 6.39 42.93 2.71
CA THR A 126 7.45 43.39 1.80
C THR A 126 6.86 43.89 0.49
N ILE A 127 7.25 45.12 0.12
CA ILE A 127 6.88 45.75 -1.16
C ILE A 127 7.96 45.41 -2.18
N PHE A 128 7.56 44.78 -3.28
CA PHE A 128 8.45 44.43 -4.38
C PHE A 128 8.35 45.49 -5.49
N PRO A 129 9.49 46.00 -6.01
CA PRO A 129 9.47 46.93 -7.13
C PRO A 129 8.83 46.27 -8.37
N GLU A 130 7.90 46.95 -9.02
CA GLU A 130 7.25 46.45 -10.26
C GLU A 130 8.26 46.21 -11.39
N ASP A 131 9.41 46.90 -11.37
CA ASP A 131 10.46 46.84 -12.40
C ASP A 131 11.55 45.78 -12.12
N ALA A 132 11.40 44.94 -11.09
CA ALA A 132 12.37 43.89 -10.78
C ALA A 132 12.28 42.74 -11.78
N SER A 133 12.85 42.92 -12.98
CA SER A 133 12.85 41.93 -14.08
C SER A 133 13.43 40.55 -13.74
N THR A 134 14.01 40.36 -12.56
CA THR A 134 14.62 39.11 -12.09
C THR A 134 13.81 38.41 -11.00
N ILE A 135 12.66 38.95 -10.59
CA ILE A 135 11.84 38.41 -9.50
C ILE A 135 10.36 38.36 -9.91
N GLN A 136 9.68 37.26 -9.59
CA GLN A 136 8.23 37.16 -9.69
C GLN A 136 7.67 36.68 -8.35
N VAL A 137 6.61 37.36 -7.87
CA VAL A 137 5.96 37.02 -6.60
C VAL A 137 4.60 36.40 -6.89
N THR A 138 4.36 35.20 -6.35
CA THR A 138 3.06 34.53 -6.37
C THR A 138 2.46 34.54 -4.98
N ARG A 139 1.17 34.87 -4.89
CA ARG A 139 0.43 35.00 -3.62
C ARG A 139 -0.70 33.99 -3.55
N TYR A 140 -1.11 33.63 -2.33
CA TYR A 140 -2.30 32.81 -2.10
C TYR A 140 -3.58 33.59 -2.39
N GLU A 141 -4.62 32.87 -2.83
CA GLU A 141 -5.99 33.37 -2.96
C GLU A 141 -6.71 33.40 -1.60
N LEU A 142 -6.19 34.20 -0.67
CA LEU A 142 -6.73 34.40 0.67
C LEU A 142 -7.00 35.89 0.92
N PRO A 143 -7.85 36.28 1.89
CA PRO A 143 -8.19 37.68 2.15
C PRO A 143 -6.98 38.60 2.36
N SER A 144 -5.92 38.12 3.02
CA SER A 144 -4.67 38.87 3.25
C SER A 144 -3.65 38.74 2.11
N SER A 145 -3.94 37.93 1.09
CA SER A 145 -3.05 37.58 -0.04
C SER A 145 -1.58 37.37 0.38
N PRO A 146 -1.30 36.44 1.33
CA PRO A 146 0.06 36.18 1.78
C PRO A 146 0.90 35.62 0.63
N ILE A 147 2.21 35.85 0.69
CA ILE A 147 3.15 35.36 -0.32
C ILE A 147 3.23 33.84 -0.22
N CYS A 148 3.06 33.18 -1.36
CA CYS A 148 3.18 31.72 -1.49
C CYS A 148 4.62 31.36 -1.89
N TYR A 149 5.12 31.96 -2.96
CA TYR A 149 6.52 31.82 -3.33
C TYR A 149 7.04 33.00 -4.13
N ILE A 150 8.36 33.11 -4.15
CA ILE A 150 9.13 34.09 -4.90
C ILE A 150 10.04 33.34 -5.85
N ASP A 151 9.85 33.56 -7.15
CA ASP A 151 10.67 33.02 -8.23
C ASP A 151 11.77 34.01 -8.61
N GLN A 152 12.99 33.50 -8.73
CA GLN A 152 14.15 34.26 -9.18
C GLN A 152 14.59 33.79 -10.56
N TYR A 153 14.79 34.76 -11.45
CA TYR A 153 15.24 34.57 -12.81
C TYR A 153 16.64 35.16 -13.01
N ASN A 154 17.45 34.51 -13.85
CA ASN A 154 18.70 35.10 -14.31
C ASN A 154 18.45 36.17 -15.41
N GLU A 155 19.52 36.83 -15.87
CA GLU A 155 19.45 37.86 -16.94
C GLU A 155 18.80 37.36 -18.25
N LYS A 156 18.79 36.04 -18.47
CA LYS A 156 18.17 35.40 -19.63
C LYS A 156 16.72 34.96 -19.38
N GLN A 157 16.09 35.43 -18.31
CA GLN A 157 14.71 35.08 -17.91
C GLN A 157 14.52 33.58 -17.66
N GLN A 158 15.53 32.92 -17.09
CA GLN A 158 15.44 31.51 -16.73
C GLN A 158 15.32 31.36 -15.22
N LEU A 159 14.34 30.58 -14.77
CA LEU A 159 14.16 30.26 -13.37
C LEU A 159 15.41 29.58 -12.82
N VAL A 160 16.03 30.19 -11.82
CA VAL A 160 17.20 29.65 -11.13
C VAL A 160 16.86 29.19 -9.72
N LYS A 161 15.83 29.78 -9.09
CA LYS A 161 15.52 29.56 -7.69
C LYS A 161 14.08 29.91 -7.36
N ARG A 162 13.48 29.19 -6.41
CA ARG A 162 12.17 29.49 -5.80
C ARG A 162 12.29 29.44 -4.28
N GLU A 163 11.81 30.47 -3.60
CA GLU A 163 11.66 30.52 -2.14
C GLU A 163 10.16 30.42 -1.81
N GLU A 164 9.74 29.41 -1.06
CA GLU A 164 8.34 29.15 -0.70
C GLU A 164 8.08 29.43 0.78
N TYR A 165 6.97 30.10 1.04
CA TYR A 165 6.58 30.61 2.35
C TYR A 165 5.21 30.06 2.75
N ASN A 166 5.01 29.88 4.06
CA ASN A 166 3.69 29.54 4.60
C ASN A 166 2.78 30.77 4.73
N TRP A 167 1.52 30.56 5.15
CA TRP A 167 0.52 31.64 5.31
C TRP A 167 0.95 32.76 6.26
N GLN A 168 1.83 32.48 7.23
CA GLN A 168 2.38 33.45 8.18
C GLN A 168 3.53 34.26 7.57
N GLY A 169 4.05 33.84 6.42
CA GLY A 169 5.20 34.46 5.76
C GLY A 169 6.54 33.96 6.29
N VAL A 170 6.60 32.74 6.82
CA VAL A 170 7.84 32.07 7.22
C VAL A 170 8.35 31.25 6.05
N LEU A 171 9.66 31.34 5.76
CA LEU A 171 10.30 30.55 4.71
C LEU A 171 10.35 29.07 5.11
N CYS A 172 9.80 28.19 4.27
CA CYS A 172 9.71 26.76 4.59
C CYS A 172 10.51 25.89 3.60
N ARG A 173 10.64 26.32 2.34
CA ARG A 173 11.31 25.52 1.31
C ARG A 173 12.02 26.39 0.28
N VAL A 174 13.20 25.92 -0.16
CA VAL A 174 13.97 26.55 -1.24
C VAL A 174 14.28 25.53 -2.31
N GLN A 175 14.01 25.88 -3.55
CA GLN A 175 14.25 25.04 -4.71
C GLN A 175 15.23 25.72 -5.66
N SER A 176 16.22 24.97 -6.16
CA SER A 176 17.20 25.46 -7.13
C SER A 176 17.12 24.68 -8.44
N PHE A 177 17.19 25.40 -9.55
CA PHE A 177 16.94 24.87 -10.89
C PHE A 177 18.18 25.02 -11.79
N VAL A 178 18.39 24.03 -12.65
CA VAL A 178 19.47 24.04 -13.63
C VAL A 178 19.12 25.08 -14.71
N PRO A 179 19.98 26.08 -14.95
CA PRO A 179 19.75 27.06 -16.01
C PRO A 179 19.54 26.38 -17.37
N HIS A 180 18.74 26.98 -18.25
CA HIS A 180 18.33 26.47 -19.58
C HIS A 180 17.38 25.27 -19.58
N THR A 181 17.54 24.32 -18.67
CA THR A 181 16.67 23.12 -18.64
C THR A 181 15.47 23.30 -17.72
N GLY A 182 15.58 24.17 -16.70
CA GLY A 182 14.57 24.36 -15.67
C GLY A 182 14.40 23.14 -14.76
N ALA A 183 15.30 22.15 -14.84
CA ALA A 183 15.21 20.96 -14.02
C ALA A 183 15.61 21.26 -12.57
N LEU A 184 14.76 20.87 -11.62
CA LEU A 184 15.07 20.95 -10.18
C LEU A 184 16.34 20.12 -9.89
N TYR A 185 17.34 20.65 -9.21
CA TYR A 185 18.52 19.85 -8.80
C TYR A 185 18.73 19.81 -7.29
N LEU A 186 18.13 20.74 -6.55
CA LEU A 186 18.19 20.82 -5.10
C LEU A 186 16.88 21.37 -4.54
N GLU A 187 16.37 20.74 -3.49
CA GLU A 187 15.27 21.22 -2.65
C GLU A 187 15.73 21.17 -1.19
N GLU A 188 15.75 22.31 -0.52
CA GLU A 188 16.14 22.46 0.89
C GLU A 188 14.87 22.75 1.71
N LEU A 189 14.61 21.96 2.77
CA LEU A 189 13.55 22.24 3.73
C LEU A 189 14.11 23.01 4.92
N ILE A 190 13.39 24.04 5.32
CA ILE A 190 13.83 25.08 6.25
C ILE A 190 12.91 25.09 7.46
N ASN A 191 13.53 25.14 8.64
CA ASN A 191 12.85 25.23 9.93
C ASN A 191 12.50 26.70 10.26
N ASP A 192 11.64 26.92 11.24
CA ASP A 192 11.16 28.24 11.65
C ASP A 192 12.29 29.21 12.09
N ASP A 193 13.46 28.69 12.51
CA ASP A 193 14.66 29.49 12.84
C ASP A 193 15.55 29.81 11.61
N GLY A 194 15.12 29.42 10.41
CA GLY A 194 15.86 29.55 9.16
C GLY A 194 16.94 28.49 8.94
N SER A 195 17.03 27.46 9.78
CA SER A 195 17.99 26.38 9.59
C SER A 195 17.52 25.35 8.55
N ILE A 196 18.44 24.87 7.72
CA ILE A 196 18.15 23.76 6.80
C ILE A 196 18.26 22.46 7.57
N TYR A 197 17.19 21.68 7.57
CA TYR A 197 17.11 20.39 8.27
C TYR A 197 17.05 19.19 7.32
N MET A 198 16.66 19.38 6.07
CA MET A 198 16.59 18.30 5.08
C MET A 198 16.87 18.82 3.66
N GLU A 199 17.53 18.01 2.83
CA GLU A 199 17.81 18.32 1.44
C GLU A 199 17.48 17.15 0.52
N PHE A 200 16.77 17.40 -0.58
CA PHE A 200 16.55 16.46 -1.66
C PHE A 200 17.42 16.88 -2.84
N ILE A 201 18.32 15.98 -3.25
CA ILE A 201 19.25 16.22 -4.36
C ILE A 201 18.78 15.39 -5.54
N TYR A 202 18.60 16.04 -6.68
CA TYR A 202 18.10 15.43 -7.91
C TYR A 202 19.21 15.34 -8.96
N HIS A 203 18.96 14.59 -10.04
CA HIS A 203 19.91 14.49 -11.15
C HIS A 203 19.95 15.75 -12.03
N GLY A 204 18.90 16.58 -12.02
CA GLY A 204 18.80 17.77 -12.86
C GLY A 204 18.40 17.45 -14.31
N GLU A 205 17.60 16.40 -14.52
CA GLU A 205 17.13 15.96 -15.85
C GLU A 205 15.66 16.35 -16.09
N VAL A 206 15.29 16.70 -17.34
CA VAL A 206 13.95 17.26 -17.65
C VAL A 206 12.82 16.22 -17.66
N LYS A 207 13.06 15.02 -18.22
CA LYS A 207 11.98 14.05 -18.48
C LYS A 207 11.64 13.15 -17.29
N LYS A 208 12.65 12.74 -16.53
CA LYS A 208 12.52 11.94 -15.31
C LYS A 208 13.59 12.44 -14.37
N ASN A 209 13.18 13.15 -13.33
CA ASN A 209 14.11 13.74 -12.38
C ASN A 209 13.99 13.03 -11.03
N PRO A 210 14.38 11.74 -10.94
CA PRO A 210 14.32 11.06 -9.66
C PRO A 210 15.26 11.74 -8.67
N VAL A 211 14.89 11.66 -7.40
CA VAL A 211 15.81 11.98 -6.32
C VAL A 211 17.02 11.05 -6.42
N ARG A 212 18.22 11.63 -6.38
CA ARG A 212 19.49 10.91 -6.32
C ARG A 212 19.76 10.44 -4.90
N HIS A 213 19.62 11.33 -3.92
CA HIS A 213 19.62 11.02 -2.50
C HIS A 213 19.01 12.17 -1.69
N ILE A 214 18.67 11.89 -0.44
CA ILE A 214 18.08 12.84 0.51
C ILE A 214 18.96 12.84 1.74
N ASN A 215 19.36 14.01 2.22
CA ASN A 215 20.09 14.14 3.48
C ASN A 215 19.16 14.73 4.54
N TRP A 216 18.91 13.97 5.59
CA TRP A 216 18.26 14.45 6.79
C TRP A 216 19.32 14.75 7.85
N TYR A 217 19.43 16.01 8.25
CA TYR A 217 20.37 16.47 9.25
C TYR A 217 19.76 16.27 10.63
N LYS A 218 19.93 15.10 11.24
CA LYS A 218 19.42 14.80 12.59
C LYS A 218 20.30 15.43 13.65
N LYS A 219 19.76 15.59 14.85
CA LYS A 219 20.55 15.96 16.04
C LYS A 219 21.71 14.99 16.32
N THR A 220 21.56 13.72 15.91
CA THR A 220 22.54 12.65 16.13
C THR A 220 23.50 12.42 14.95
N GLY A 221 23.33 13.14 13.84
CA GLY A 221 24.15 12.96 12.63
C GLY A 221 23.32 12.97 11.35
N ILE A 222 23.99 12.84 10.21
CA ILE A 222 23.32 12.86 8.90
C ILE A 222 22.81 11.46 8.57
N GLN A 223 21.52 11.36 8.26
CA GLN A 223 20.90 10.15 7.73
C GLN A 223 20.57 10.36 6.25
N THR A 224 21.09 9.49 5.38
CA THR A 224 20.90 9.59 3.93
C THR A 224 19.92 8.54 3.42
N PHE A 225 18.97 8.95 2.58
CA PHE A 225 17.99 8.08 1.93
C PHE A 225 18.17 8.09 0.42
N ALA A 226 17.84 6.97 -0.24
CA ALA A 226 17.87 6.89 -1.70
C ALA A 226 16.56 7.39 -2.32
N LYS A 227 15.43 7.24 -1.62
CA LYS A 227 14.10 7.56 -2.14
C LYS A 227 13.23 8.27 -1.11
N LYS A 228 12.27 9.07 -1.58
CA LYS A 228 11.26 9.72 -0.71
C LYS A 228 10.40 8.69 0.03
N THR A 229 10.21 7.50 -0.56
CA THR A 229 9.49 6.38 0.06
C THR A 229 10.11 5.94 1.38
N ASP A 230 11.44 5.99 1.48
CA ASP A 230 12.19 5.43 2.59
C ASP A 230 11.95 6.24 3.87
N ILE A 231 11.73 7.56 3.75
CA ILE A 231 11.39 8.45 4.87
C ILE A 231 10.03 8.09 5.45
N LYS A 232 9.03 7.94 4.57
CA LYS A 232 7.66 7.58 4.96
C LYS A 232 7.62 6.20 5.61
N GLN A 233 8.30 5.23 5.00
CA GLN A 233 8.43 3.87 5.52
C GLN A 233 9.13 3.85 6.89
N LEU A 234 10.22 4.61 7.05
CA LEU A 234 10.91 4.71 8.34
C LEU A 234 9.98 5.20 9.46
N TRP A 235 9.14 6.21 9.18
CA TRP A 235 8.20 6.69 10.18
C TRP A 235 7.10 5.68 10.49
N LEU A 236 6.49 5.08 9.47
CA LEU A 236 5.45 4.06 9.67
C LEU A 236 5.98 2.85 10.45
N SER A 237 7.19 2.37 10.14
CA SER A 237 7.85 1.32 10.93
C SER A 237 8.14 1.76 12.37
N SER A 238 8.51 3.03 12.59
CA SER A 238 8.70 3.53 13.96
C SER A 238 7.40 3.45 14.76
N ILE A 239 6.25 3.84 14.18
CA ILE A 239 4.92 3.76 14.80
C ILE A 239 4.59 2.31 15.18
N GLN A 240 4.85 1.37 14.29
CA GLN A 240 4.62 -0.06 14.57
C GLN A 240 5.37 -0.56 15.80
N SER A 241 6.61 -0.08 15.98
CA SER A 241 7.50 -0.46 17.07
C SER A 241 7.37 0.37 18.36
N GLN A 242 6.52 1.40 18.39
CA GLN A 242 6.43 2.32 19.54
C GLN A 242 5.93 1.64 20.82
N ASN A 243 5.12 0.60 20.70
CA ASN A 243 4.53 -0.14 21.82
C ASN A 243 4.06 -1.54 21.36
N ASP A 244 3.73 -2.41 22.31
CA ASP A 244 3.24 -3.77 22.02
C ASP A 244 1.71 -3.85 21.78
N ARG A 245 1.00 -2.71 21.75
CA ARG A 245 -0.44 -2.72 21.49
C ARG A 245 -0.73 -3.08 20.04
N LEU A 246 -1.90 -3.68 19.85
CA LEU A 246 -2.44 -3.95 18.53
C LEU A 246 -2.68 -2.65 17.77
N LYS A 247 -2.34 -2.64 16.48
CA LYS A 247 -2.46 -1.47 15.60
C LYS A 247 -3.20 -1.84 14.33
N LEU A 248 -4.17 -1.04 13.92
CA LEU A 248 -4.79 -1.15 12.59
C LEU A 248 -4.35 0.05 11.75
N MET A 249 -3.58 -0.21 10.70
CA MET A 249 -3.05 0.80 9.78
C MET A 249 -3.79 0.69 8.45
N ILE A 250 -4.56 1.73 8.11
CA ILE A 250 -5.49 1.75 6.98
C ILE A 250 -5.02 2.79 5.97
N THR A 251 -4.75 2.38 4.75
CA THR A 251 -4.52 3.33 3.65
C THR A 251 -5.85 3.83 3.12
N GLU A 252 -6.02 5.15 3.09
CA GLU A 252 -7.16 5.84 2.50
C GLU A 252 -6.88 6.18 1.02
N ASP A 253 -5.63 6.55 0.70
CA ASP A 253 -5.20 6.84 -0.67
C ASP A 253 -4.30 5.76 -1.26
N ARG A 254 -4.58 5.36 -2.51
CA ARG A 254 -3.82 4.30 -3.21
C ARG A 254 -2.33 4.64 -3.41
N ASP A 255 -1.99 5.92 -3.57
CA ASP A 255 -0.59 6.35 -3.68
C ASP A 255 0.23 6.09 -2.41
N GLN A 256 -0.43 5.86 -1.26
CA GLN A 256 0.22 5.53 0.00
C GLN A 256 0.46 4.03 0.22
N ASP A 257 -0.15 3.15 -0.58
CA ASP A 257 -0.03 1.69 -0.46
C ASP A 257 1.40 1.20 -0.44
N ARG A 258 2.21 1.76 -1.33
CA ARG A 258 3.64 1.43 -1.44
C ARG A 258 4.46 1.80 -0.20
N HIS A 259 3.94 2.69 0.64
CA HIS A 259 4.60 3.10 1.87
C HIS A 259 4.23 2.19 3.04
N LEU A 260 3.01 1.65 3.09
CA LEU A 260 2.58 0.72 4.14
C LEU A 260 2.90 -0.74 3.79
N PHE A 261 2.45 -1.25 2.64
CA PHE A 261 2.51 -2.69 2.34
C PHE A 261 3.90 -3.19 1.90
N LYS A 262 4.93 -2.36 1.96
CA LYS A 262 6.32 -2.72 1.62
C LYS A 262 7.26 -2.72 2.82
N ILE A 263 6.75 -2.41 4.00
CA ILE A 263 7.50 -2.58 5.25
C ILE A 263 7.04 -3.87 5.92
N ASP A 264 7.96 -4.51 6.63
CA ASP A 264 7.66 -5.74 7.36
C ASP A 264 6.50 -5.49 8.33
N GLN A 265 5.58 -6.43 8.39
CA GLN A 265 4.38 -6.34 9.22
C GLN A 265 4.58 -7.14 10.51
N PRO A 266 4.66 -6.48 11.69
CA PRO A 266 4.70 -7.20 12.95
C PRO A 266 3.39 -7.95 13.24
N GLU A 267 3.45 -8.96 14.10
CA GLU A 267 2.27 -9.70 14.57
C GLU A 267 1.22 -8.79 15.21
N THR A 268 1.66 -7.72 15.89
CA THR A 268 0.78 -6.74 16.56
C THR A 268 0.17 -5.71 15.60
N THR A 269 0.47 -5.76 14.31
CA THR A 269 0.01 -4.75 13.33
C THR A 269 -0.83 -5.39 12.24
N TYR A 270 -1.95 -4.77 11.92
CA TYR A 270 -2.87 -5.14 10.85
C TYR A 270 -2.82 -4.09 9.75
N TYR A 271 -2.74 -4.56 8.50
CA TYR A 271 -2.67 -3.74 7.30
C TYR A 271 -3.98 -3.82 6.54
N ALA A 272 -4.57 -2.64 6.29
CA ALA A 272 -5.81 -2.54 5.55
C ALA A 272 -5.77 -1.45 4.49
N ALA A 273 -6.71 -1.54 3.56
CA ALA A 273 -7.00 -0.51 2.58
C ALA A 273 -8.49 -0.18 2.58
N PHE A 274 -8.82 1.10 2.40
CA PHE A 274 -10.17 1.55 2.09
C PHE A 274 -10.24 1.95 0.61
N VAL A 275 -11.22 1.38 -0.11
CA VAL A 275 -11.45 1.62 -1.55
C VAL A 275 -12.62 2.59 -1.72
N HIS A 276 -12.29 3.82 -2.18
CA HIS A 276 -13.26 4.89 -2.40
C HIS A 276 -13.79 4.98 -3.83
N HIS A 277 -13.03 4.49 -4.81
CA HIS A 277 -13.28 4.70 -6.22
C HIS A 277 -13.08 3.41 -7.02
N ALA A 278 -13.57 3.41 -8.26
CA ALA A 278 -13.33 2.34 -9.20
C ALA A 278 -11.82 2.20 -9.47
N HIS A 279 -11.35 0.96 -9.63
CA HIS A 279 -9.96 0.66 -9.96
C HIS A 279 -9.62 0.87 -11.44
N TYR A 280 -10.54 1.43 -12.22
CA TYR A 280 -10.46 1.57 -13.67
C TYR A 280 -11.10 2.89 -14.14
N GLU A 281 -10.76 3.35 -15.34
CA GLU A 281 -11.38 4.53 -15.97
C GLU A 281 -12.53 4.11 -16.89
N GLU A 282 -12.25 3.26 -17.89
CA GLU A 282 -13.24 2.83 -18.89
C GLU A 282 -13.48 1.31 -18.86
N ASP A 283 -12.42 0.52 -18.80
CA ASP A 283 -12.47 -0.95 -18.88
C ASP A 283 -12.11 -1.56 -17.53
N LEU A 284 -13.04 -2.34 -16.97
CA LEU A 284 -12.90 -3.07 -15.71
C LEU A 284 -11.59 -3.87 -15.65
N HIS A 285 -11.11 -4.41 -16.77
CA HIS A 285 -9.91 -5.25 -16.82
C HIS A 285 -8.59 -4.44 -16.87
N GLN A 286 -8.67 -3.13 -17.09
CA GLN A 286 -7.53 -2.23 -17.15
C GLN A 286 -7.35 -1.50 -15.82
N VAL A 287 -6.66 -2.16 -14.90
CA VAL A 287 -6.38 -1.64 -13.56
C VAL A 287 -5.55 -0.36 -13.66
N ASN A 288 -6.06 0.73 -13.10
CA ASN A 288 -5.34 1.99 -12.94
C ASN A 288 -4.05 1.74 -12.16
N SER A 289 -2.95 2.32 -12.64
CA SER A 289 -1.62 2.22 -12.04
C SER A 289 -1.57 2.48 -10.53
N GLN A 290 -2.46 3.35 -10.01
CA GLN A 290 -2.55 3.64 -8.57
C GLN A 290 -2.96 2.42 -7.74
N TYR A 291 -3.85 1.57 -8.26
CA TYR A 291 -4.29 0.32 -7.61
C TYR A 291 -3.29 -0.83 -7.75
N GLY A 292 -2.26 -0.65 -8.60
CA GLY A 292 -1.30 -1.70 -8.91
C GLY A 292 -0.57 -2.25 -7.69
N GLU A 293 -0.32 -1.43 -6.68
CA GLU A 293 0.28 -1.91 -5.43
C GLU A 293 -0.73 -2.67 -4.58
N LEU A 294 -1.91 -2.12 -4.27
CA LEU A 294 -2.94 -2.83 -3.51
C LEU A 294 -3.26 -4.20 -4.12
N PHE A 295 -3.52 -4.27 -5.43
CA PHE A 295 -3.89 -5.53 -6.09
C PHE A 295 -2.79 -6.57 -6.02
N LYS A 296 -1.53 -6.13 -6.12
CA LYS A 296 -0.37 -6.99 -5.93
C LYS A 296 -0.32 -7.54 -4.50
N GLN A 297 -0.67 -6.74 -3.50
CA GLN A 297 -0.62 -7.14 -2.09
C GLN A 297 -1.79 -8.05 -1.70
N ILE A 298 -2.99 -7.82 -2.26
CA ILE A 298 -4.14 -8.73 -2.19
C ILE A 298 -3.75 -10.11 -2.74
N ARG A 299 -3.22 -10.16 -3.97
CA ARG A 299 -2.78 -11.41 -4.61
C ARG A 299 -1.71 -12.17 -3.83
N LYS A 300 -0.85 -11.44 -3.10
CA LYS A 300 0.17 -12.01 -2.23
C LYS A 300 -0.34 -12.33 -0.83
N GLN A 301 -1.61 -12.06 -0.55
CA GLN A 301 -2.24 -12.25 0.76
C GLN A 301 -1.51 -11.50 1.89
N GLN A 302 -0.98 -10.31 1.59
CA GLN A 302 -0.21 -9.45 2.50
C GLN A 302 -1.04 -8.28 3.07
N VAL A 303 -2.37 -8.35 2.93
CA VAL A 303 -3.32 -7.44 3.56
C VAL A 303 -4.25 -8.25 4.46
N ASP A 304 -4.62 -7.68 5.60
CA ASP A 304 -5.57 -8.30 6.53
C ASP A 304 -7.01 -7.92 6.23
N ALA A 305 -7.22 -6.75 5.60
CA ALA A 305 -8.56 -6.29 5.20
C ALA A 305 -8.53 -5.36 3.99
N VAL A 306 -9.56 -5.46 3.16
CA VAL A 306 -9.91 -4.45 2.17
C VAL A 306 -11.36 -4.05 2.38
N PHE A 307 -11.56 -2.78 2.73
CA PHE A 307 -12.86 -2.19 2.98
C PHE A 307 -13.36 -1.47 1.74
N PHE A 308 -14.65 -1.61 1.45
CA PHE A 308 -15.32 -0.98 0.32
C PHE A 308 -16.45 -0.10 0.82
N GLY A 309 -16.49 1.16 0.38
CA GLY A 309 -17.63 2.04 0.67
C GLY A 309 -18.86 1.79 -0.20
N ASP A 310 -18.70 1.03 -1.29
CA ASP A 310 -19.72 0.82 -2.33
C ASP A 310 -19.68 -0.65 -2.79
N THR A 311 -20.86 -1.29 -2.84
CA THR A 311 -21.03 -2.69 -3.28
C THR A 311 -20.48 -2.92 -4.68
N LYS A 312 -20.67 -1.96 -5.59
CA LYS A 312 -20.20 -2.06 -6.97
C LYS A 312 -18.67 -2.16 -7.01
N HIS A 313 -17.96 -1.37 -6.21
CA HIS A 313 -16.49 -1.45 -6.15
C HIS A 313 -16.03 -2.82 -5.63
N LYS A 314 -16.71 -3.39 -4.64
CA LYS A 314 -16.40 -4.74 -4.14
C LYS A 314 -16.59 -5.79 -5.24
N GLU A 315 -17.77 -5.82 -5.86
CA GLU A 315 -18.08 -6.76 -6.95
C GLU A 315 -17.11 -6.65 -8.12
N ASP A 316 -16.71 -5.43 -8.47
CA ASP A 316 -15.81 -5.16 -9.58
C ASP A 316 -14.38 -5.62 -9.29
N VAL A 317 -13.91 -5.51 -8.05
CA VAL A 317 -12.62 -6.09 -7.62
C VAL A 317 -12.71 -7.62 -7.55
N GLU A 318 -13.81 -8.18 -7.05
CA GLU A 318 -14.03 -9.63 -6.96
C GLU A 318 -14.09 -10.29 -8.34
N LYS A 319 -14.64 -9.62 -9.35
CA LYS A 319 -14.60 -10.10 -10.75
C LYS A 319 -13.16 -10.28 -11.28
N LEU A 320 -12.19 -9.52 -10.75
CA LEU A 320 -10.79 -9.61 -11.18
C LEU A 320 -9.93 -10.49 -10.29
N LEU A 321 -10.15 -10.45 -8.98
CA LEU A 321 -9.28 -11.07 -7.98
C LEU A 321 -9.91 -12.29 -7.31
N GLY A 322 -11.17 -12.59 -7.63
CA GLY A 322 -11.99 -13.56 -6.91
C GLY A 322 -12.51 -12.99 -5.60
N GLU A 323 -13.50 -13.69 -5.03
CA GLU A 323 -13.98 -13.45 -3.67
C GLU A 323 -12.87 -13.74 -2.66
N GLN A 324 -12.79 -12.92 -1.62
CA GLN A 324 -11.79 -13.03 -0.56
C GLN A 324 -12.47 -12.92 0.81
N ALA A 325 -12.04 -13.73 1.78
CA ALA A 325 -12.58 -13.70 3.16
C ALA A 325 -12.36 -12.36 3.88
N TYR A 326 -11.38 -11.58 3.41
CA TYR A 326 -10.98 -10.29 3.98
C TYR A 326 -11.50 -9.08 3.18
N PHE A 327 -12.52 -9.26 2.33
CA PHE A 327 -13.21 -8.17 1.64
C PHE A 327 -14.50 -7.79 2.37
N TYR A 328 -14.56 -6.56 2.89
CA TYR A 328 -15.65 -6.09 3.73
C TYR A 328 -16.36 -4.89 3.10
N LEU A 329 -17.69 -4.94 3.02
CA LEU A 329 -18.51 -3.80 2.61
C LEU A 329 -18.85 -2.95 3.84
N ILE A 330 -18.50 -1.67 3.80
CA ILE A 330 -18.77 -0.68 4.86
C ILE A 330 -19.59 0.45 4.26
N PRO A 331 -20.93 0.34 4.23
CA PRO A 331 -21.80 1.42 3.78
C PRO A 331 -21.56 2.68 4.62
N SER A 332 -21.54 3.84 3.96
CA SER A 332 -21.21 5.12 4.61
C SER A 332 -22.20 5.58 5.69
N ASP A 333 -23.34 4.90 5.81
CA ASP A 333 -24.48 5.24 6.66
C ASP A 333 -24.69 4.28 7.84
N GLU A 334 -23.88 3.22 7.99
CA GLU A 334 -24.10 2.19 9.02
C GLU A 334 -22.87 2.00 9.95
N GLU A 335 -22.86 2.71 11.08
CA GLU A 335 -21.78 2.65 12.08
C GLU A 335 -21.56 1.23 12.67
N THR A 336 -22.62 0.43 12.79
CA THR A 336 -22.53 -0.94 13.35
C THR A 336 -21.74 -1.89 12.45
N VAL A 337 -21.77 -1.67 11.12
CA VAL A 337 -21.08 -2.53 10.15
C VAL A 337 -19.56 -2.37 10.26
N TRP A 338 -19.08 -1.18 10.60
CA TRP A 338 -17.66 -0.92 10.79
C TRP A 338 -17.04 -1.76 11.91
N ASN A 339 -17.69 -1.79 13.08
CA ASN A 339 -17.18 -2.52 14.24
C ASN A 339 -17.17 -4.03 13.97
N THR A 340 -18.26 -4.55 13.39
CA THR A 340 -18.38 -5.95 13.00
C THR A 340 -17.29 -6.35 12.01
N ALA A 341 -16.99 -5.51 11.01
CA ALA A 341 -15.94 -5.80 10.05
C ALA A 341 -14.52 -5.81 10.69
N ILE A 342 -14.27 -4.97 11.69
CA ILE A 342 -12.99 -5.02 12.43
C ILE A 342 -12.88 -6.33 13.21
N HIS A 343 -13.94 -6.78 13.88
CA HIS A 343 -13.93 -8.07 14.59
C HIS A 343 -13.70 -9.24 13.63
N HIS A 344 -14.43 -9.29 12.51
CA HIS A 344 -14.21 -10.33 11.51
C HIS A 344 -12.82 -10.30 10.90
N MET A 345 -12.18 -9.13 10.76
CA MET A 345 -10.77 -9.05 10.34
C MET A 345 -9.84 -9.72 11.36
N LEU A 346 -10.06 -9.51 12.66
CA LEU A 346 -9.26 -10.15 13.70
C LEU A 346 -9.43 -11.67 13.68
N GLU A 347 -10.68 -12.14 13.66
CA GLU A 347 -11.04 -13.57 13.56
C GLU A 347 -10.44 -14.21 12.30
N ASN A 348 -10.54 -13.52 11.16
CA ASN A 348 -9.99 -13.98 9.88
C ASN A 348 -8.46 -14.18 9.94
N ARG A 349 -7.73 -13.31 10.65
CA ARG A 349 -6.29 -13.50 10.85
C ARG A 349 -6.00 -14.70 11.74
N GLU A 350 -6.75 -14.87 12.83
CA GLU A 350 -6.61 -16.03 13.72
C GLU A 350 -6.86 -17.34 12.97
N HIS A 351 -7.97 -17.45 12.24
CA HIS A 351 -8.28 -18.63 11.42
C HIS A 351 -7.21 -18.90 10.35
N LYS A 352 -6.64 -17.85 9.74
CA LYS A 352 -5.55 -17.98 8.76
C LYS A 352 -4.25 -18.47 9.41
N ASP A 353 -3.94 -18.02 10.63
CA ASP A 353 -2.76 -18.46 11.38
C ASP A 353 -2.93 -19.91 11.89
N GLU A 354 -4.14 -20.31 12.29
CA GLU A 354 -4.48 -21.71 12.58
C GLU A 354 -4.30 -22.61 11.35
N LEU A 355 -4.84 -22.19 10.19
CA LEU A 355 -4.64 -22.89 8.93
C LEU A 355 -3.15 -22.98 8.58
N ARG A 356 -2.37 -21.91 8.81
CA ARG A 356 -0.92 -21.93 8.59
C ARG A 356 -0.22 -22.95 9.50
N GLY A 357 -0.63 -23.07 10.77
CA GLY A 357 -0.13 -24.11 11.66
C GLY A 357 -0.37 -25.53 11.14
N ILE A 358 -1.53 -25.77 10.52
CA ILE A 358 -1.83 -27.04 9.84
C ILE A 358 -0.92 -27.22 8.62
N VAL A 359 -0.81 -26.20 7.76
CA VAL A 359 0.03 -26.25 6.55
C VAL A 359 1.51 -26.47 6.85
N ASP A 360 2.04 -25.84 7.90
CA ASP A 360 3.43 -25.98 8.32
C ASP A 360 3.75 -27.40 8.82
N SER A 361 2.73 -28.14 9.28
CA SER A 361 2.86 -29.57 9.63
C SER A 361 2.79 -30.50 8.41
N MET A 362 2.31 -30.02 7.26
CA MET A 362 2.12 -30.80 6.04
C MET A 362 3.18 -30.43 5.01
N LYS A 363 4.26 -31.20 4.92
CA LYS A 363 5.33 -30.89 3.98
C LYS A 363 5.12 -31.56 2.62
N TRP A 364 4.69 -30.77 1.62
CA TRP A 364 4.66 -31.19 0.21
C TRP A 364 5.96 -30.85 -0.50
N VAL A 365 6.49 -31.81 -1.25
CA VAL A 365 7.69 -31.63 -2.08
C VAL A 365 7.47 -32.12 -3.51
N LEU A 366 8.18 -31.52 -4.45
CA LEU A 366 8.32 -32.03 -5.80
C LEU A 366 9.35 -33.15 -5.81
N ARG A 367 8.94 -34.34 -6.24
CA ARG A 367 9.77 -35.55 -6.30
C ARG A 367 10.25 -35.89 -7.71
N ASP A 368 9.42 -35.65 -8.73
CA ASP A 368 9.83 -35.85 -10.13
C ASP A 368 9.07 -34.91 -11.07
N LEU A 369 9.66 -34.68 -12.24
CA LEU A 369 9.16 -33.81 -13.29
C LEU A 369 9.35 -34.49 -14.65
N SER A 370 8.27 -34.52 -15.44
CA SER A 370 8.34 -34.86 -16.86
C SER A 370 7.55 -33.87 -17.72
N SER A 371 7.85 -33.85 -19.02
CA SER A 371 7.13 -33.01 -19.97
C SER A 371 6.89 -33.79 -21.26
N GLU A 372 5.63 -33.89 -21.66
CA GLU A 372 5.21 -34.56 -22.90
C GLU A 372 4.16 -33.71 -23.61
N HIS A 373 4.26 -33.56 -24.93
CA HIS A 373 3.23 -32.90 -25.76
C HIS A 373 2.74 -31.51 -25.23
N HIS A 374 3.65 -30.65 -24.75
CA HIS A 374 3.34 -29.34 -24.13
C HIS A 374 2.57 -29.40 -22.81
N VAL A 375 2.53 -30.57 -22.17
CA VAL A 375 1.99 -30.79 -20.83
C VAL A 375 3.14 -31.02 -19.87
N LEU A 376 3.10 -30.34 -18.72
CA LEU A 376 4.02 -30.57 -17.61
C LEU A 376 3.36 -31.52 -16.63
N HIS A 377 4.08 -32.55 -16.22
CA HIS A 377 3.65 -33.51 -15.22
C HIS A 377 4.57 -33.39 -14.00
N LEU A 378 3.98 -33.10 -12.86
CA LEU A 378 4.65 -32.99 -11.56
C LEU A 378 4.23 -34.16 -10.69
N GLN A 379 5.20 -34.91 -10.16
CA GLN A 379 4.97 -35.90 -9.13
C GLN A 379 5.29 -35.29 -7.77
N LEU A 380 4.26 -35.19 -6.93
CA LEU A 380 4.37 -34.64 -5.59
C LEU A 380 4.49 -35.76 -4.56
N GLU A 381 5.05 -35.43 -3.40
CA GLU A 381 5.14 -36.31 -2.24
C GLU A 381 4.81 -35.52 -0.97
N LEU A 382 3.95 -36.07 -0.12
CA LEU A 382 3.66 -35.58 1.21
C LEU A 382 4.51 -36.36 2.21
N LYS A 383 5.33 -35.65 3.00
CA LYS A 383 6.30 -36.29 3.90
C LYS A 383 5.78 -36.60 5.31
N ASP A 384 4.74 -35.89 5.75
CA ASP A 384 4.21 -35.97 7.12
C ASP A 384 2.74 -36.40 7.11
N GLU A 385 2.26 -37.00 8.21
CA GLU A 385 0.90 -37.55 8.29
C GLU A 385 -0.18 -36.45 8.34
N MET A 386 -1.27 -36.64 7.61
CA MET A 386 -2.46 -35.80 7.72
C MET A 386 -3.23 -36.14 8.99
N SER A 387 -3.14 -35.32 10.04
CA SER A 387 -3.93 -35.58 11.25
C SER A 387 -5.26 -34.81 11.36
N HIS A 388 -5.50 -33.71 10.62
CA HIS A 388 -6.69 -32.85 10.87
C HIS A 388 -7.29 -32.08 9.65
N ALA A 389 -7.21 -32.58 8.41
CA ALA A 389 -7.57 -31.79 7.22
C ALA A 389 -8.93 -32.12 6.54
N ASP A 390 -9.91 -32.69 7.24
CA ASP A 390 -11.18 -33.13 6.63
C ASP A 390 -12.02 -31.97 6.02
N HIS A 391 -11.68 -30.71 6.33
CA HIS A 391 -12.35 -29.50 5.84
C HIS A 391 -11.45 -28.55 5.03
N VAL A 392 -10.30 -29.04 4.54
CA VAL A 392 -9.36 -28.23 3.76
C VAL A 392 -9.24 -28.78 2.34
N GLN A 393 -9.60 -27.96 1.35
CA GLN A 393 -9.32 -28.22 -0.05
C GLN A 393 -7.84 -27.96 -0.34
N ILE A 394 -7.16 -28.94 -0.93
CA ILE A 394 -5.75 -28.85 -1.32
C ILE A 394 -5.64 -28.88 -2.84
N ASP A 395 -5.13 -27.79 -3.42
CA ASP A 395 -4.91 -27.64 -4.85
C ASP A 395 -3.47 -27.27 -5.17
N PHE A 396 -3.12 -27.31 -6.45
CA PHE A 396 -1.86 -26.83 -6.98
C PHE A 396 -2.07 -25.53 -7.76
N ALA A 397 -1.27 -24.50 -7.48
CA ALA A 397 -1.37 -23.21 -8.15
C ALA A 397 0.00 -22.66 -8.56
N GLY A 398 0.03 -21.93 -9.69
CA GLY A 398 1.20 -21.23 -10.20
C GLY A 398 0.90 -19.75 -10.36
N TYR A 399 1.68 -18.90 -9.70
CA TYR A 399 1.48 -17.46 -9.67
C TYR A 399 2.62 -16.69 -10.33
N ASP A 400 2.31 -15.57 -10.96
CA ASP A 400 3.30 -14.61 -11.44
C ASP A 400 4.13 -14.06 -10.26
N ARG A 401 5.46 -14.21 -10.33
CA ARG A 401 6.37 -13.80 -9.26
C ARG A 401 6.29 -12.30 -8.91
N VAL A 402 6.06 -11.45 -9.91
CA VAL A 402 6.17 -9.99 -9.78
C VAL A 402 4.87 -9.40 -9.24
N ASN A 403 3.73 -9.79 -9.81
CA ASN A 403 2.43 -9.21 -9.52
C ASN A 403 1.47 -10.15 -8.75
N GLY A 404 1.82 -11.41 -8.56
CA GLY A 404 1.04 -12.40 -7.80
C GLY A 404 -0.18 -12.95 -8.53
N ALA A 405 -0.40 -12.66 -9.81
CA ALA A 405 -1.57 -13.14 -10.53
C ALA A 405 -1.52 -14.67 -10.70
N GLU A 406 -2.66 -15.34 -10.51
CA GLU A 406 -2.78 -16.76 -10.78
C GLU A 406 -2.68 -17.02 -12.31
N ILE A 407 -1.73 -17.87 -12.69
CA ILE A 407 -1.48 -18.26 -14.08
C ILE A 407 -1.99 -19.68 -14.33
N ILE A 408 -1.87 -20.56 -13.33
CA ILE A 408 -2.22 -21.98 -13.41
C ILE A 408 -2.91 -22.36 -12.10
N SER A 409 -4.02 -23.10 -12.19
CA SER A 409 -4.68 -23.76 -11.08
C SER A 409 -5.10 -25.16 -11.52
N GLN A 410 -4.76 -26.17 -10.72
CA GLN A 410 -5.08 -27.56 -10.96
C GLN A 410 -5.35 -28.29 -9.64
N THR A 411 -6.24 -29.27 -9.67
CA THR A 411 -6.43 -30.18 -8.55
C THR A 411 -5.31 -31.21 -8.52
N ILE A 412 -4.88 -31.60 -7.32
CA ILE A 412 -3.94 -32.70 -7.12
C ILE A 412 -4.73 -34.00 -7.17
N ASP A 413 -4.31 -34.96 -8.00
CA ASP A 413 -5.01 -36.23 -8.12
C ASP A 413 -4.71 -37.19 -6.95
N GLU A 414 -5.44 -38.32 -6.92
CA GLU A 414 -5.30 -39.37 -5.90
C GLU A 414 -3.90 -40.01 -5.85
N ASN A 415 -3.09 -39.85 -6.90
CA ASN A 415 -1.71 -40.35 -6.98
C ASN A 415 -0.69 -39.24 -6.70
N HIS A 416 -1.13 -38.09 -6.17
CA HIS A 416 -0.31 -36.91 -5.93
C HIS A 416 0.39 -36.39 -7.20
N GLN A 417 -0.24 -36.57 -8.35
CA GLN A 417 0.24 -36.07 -9.61
C GLN A 417 -0.54 -34.82 -10.03
N VAL A 418 0.16 -33.86 -10.62
CA VAL A 418 -0.44 -32.67 -11.22
C VAL A 418 0.02 -32.56 -12.66
N SER A 419 -0.93 -32.37 -13.57
CA SER A 419 -0.66 -32.24 -14.99
C SER A 419 -1.31 -30.98 -15.54
N PHE A 420 -0.56 -30.12 -16.22
CA PHE A 420 -1.14 -28.94 -16.86
C PHE A 420 -0.55 -28.63 -18.23
N PRO A 421 -1.41 -28.27 -19.21
CA PRO A 421 -0.96 -27.90 -20.54
C PRO A 421 -0.39 -26.48 -20.54
N ILE A 422 0.93 -26.36 -20.58
CA ILE A 422 1.64 -25.07 -20.69
C ILE A 422 1.29 -24.37 -22.01
N GLY A 423 1.02 -25.15 -23.06
CA GLY A 423 0.65 -24.65 -24.38
C GLY A 423 -0.79 -24.15 -24.52
N HIS A 424 -1.65 -24.32 -23.48
CA HIS A 424 -3.08 -24.07 -23.59
C HIS A 424 -3.40 -22.58 -23.76
N PHE A 425 -4.42 -22.28 -24.57
CA PHE A 425 -4.81 -20.91 -24.91
C PHE A 425 -5.06 -20.04 -23.67
N GLN A 426 -5.74 -20.57 -22.65
CA GLN A 426 -6.02 -19.81 -21.43
C GLN A 426 -4.76 -19.46 -20.64
N THR A 427 -3.82 -20.39 -20.51
CA THR A 427 -2.54 -20.16 -19.81
C THR A 427 -1.69 -19.15 -20.58
N LYS A 428 -1.61 -19.26 -21.90
CA LYS A 428 -0.92 -18.27 -22.76
C LYS A 428 -1.55 -16.88 -22.64
N LYS A 429 -2.87 -16.80 -22.66
CA LYS A 429 -3.61 -15.54 -22.47
C LYS A 429 -3.29 -14.91 -21.10
N ASN A 430 -3.30 -15.69 -20.02
CA ASN A 430 -2.98 -15.18 -18.68
C ASN A 430 -1.52 -14.68 -18.59
N ILE A 431 -0.57 -15.40 -19.21
CA ILE A 431 0.84 -14.99 -19.29
C ILE A 431 1.00 -13.68 -20.07
N GLU A 432 0.34 -13.55 -21.21
CA GLU A 432 0.41 -12.35 -22.05
C GLU A 432 -0.20 -11.14 -21.35
N ILE A 433 -1.40 -11.28 -20.76
CA ILE A 433 -2.09 -10.22 -20.03
C ILE A 433 -1.23 -9.69 -18.87
N ASN A 434 -0.60 -10.60 -18.13
CA ASN A 434 0.20 -10.24 -16.95
C ASN A 434 1.67 -9.94 -17.27
N GLN A 435 2.09 -10.07 -18.54
CA GLN A 435 3.48 -9.95 -18.99
C GLN A 435 4.43 -10.86 -18.18
N THR A 436 3.97 -12.07 -17.88
CA THR A 436 4.61 -12.98 -16.93
C THR A 436 5.92 -13.52 -17.48
N LYS A 437 7.00 -13.36 -16.70
CA LYS A 437 8.33 -13.90 -17.03
C LYS A 437 8.67 -15.13 -16.20
N PHE A 438 8.17 -15.19 -14.96
CA PHE A 438 8.47 -16.25 -14.02
C PHE A 438 7.20 -16.63 -13.27
N VAL A 439 6.92 -17.93 -13.22
CA VAL A 439 5.83 -18.52 -12.46
C VAL A 439 6.42 -19.27 -11.27
N ASP A 440 5.85 -18.99 -10.12
CA ASP A 440 6.20 -19.58 -8.84
C ASP A 440 5.05 -20.51 -8.43
N PHE A 441 5.34 -21.80 -8.19
CA PHE A 441 4.35 -22.81 -7.83
C PHE A 441 4.18 -23.08 -6.34
N TYR A 442 2.94 -23.31 -5.93
CA TYR A 442 2.54 -23.48 -4.54
C TYR A 442 1.52 -24.61 -4.42
N ILE A 443 1.50 -25.24 -3.26
CA ILE A 443 0.34 -25.99 -2.77
C ILE A 443 -0.57 -24.98 -2.07
N ARG A 444 -1.82 -24.91 -2.50
CA ARG A 444 -2.83 -24.00 -1.98
C ARG A 444 -3.78 -24.78 -1.08
N PHE A 445 -3.92 -24.31 0.15
CA PHE A 445 -4.84 -24.83 1.14
C PHE A 445 -5.98 -23.84 1.30
N LYS A 446 -7.22 -24.29 1.10
CA LYS A 446 -8.41 -23.44 1.13
C LYS A 446 -9.50 -24.04 2.01
N THR A 447 -10.11 -23.23 2.87
CA THR A 447 -11.28 -23.63 3.67
C THR A 447 -12.59 -23.24 2.97
N GLU A 448 -13.71 -23.77 3.46
CA GLU A 448 -15.05 -23.37 2.99
C GLU A 448 -15.33 -21.88 3.22
N GLU A 449 -14.74 -21.28 4.26
CA GLU A 449 -14.81 -19.85 4.59
C GLU A 449 -13.86 -18.98 3.75
N LEU A 450 -13.31 -19.51 2.65
CA LEU A 450 -12.38 -18.83 1.75
C LEU A 450 -11.04 -18.42 2.39
N GLN A 451 -10.67 -18.97 3.55
CA GLN A 451 -9.30 -18.82 4.07
C GLN A 451 -8.34 -19.51 3.12
N GLU A 452 -7.22 -18.87 2.82
CA GLU A 452 -6.22 -19.39 1.90
C GLU A 452 -4.81 -19.24 2.49
N VAL A 453 -4.04 -20.34 2.47
CA VAL A 453 -2.62 -20.36 2.80
C VAL A 453 -1.85 -21.07 1.68
N LEU A 454 -0.73 -20.49 1.28
CA LEU A 454 0.13 -21.00 0.21
C LEU A 454 1.44 -21.57 0.76
N GLN A 455 1.72 -22.84 0.47
CA GLN A 455 3.02 -23.47 0.72
C GLN A 455 3.86 -23.45 -0.56
N ARG A 456 5.03 -22.83 -0.52
CA ARG A 456 5.97 -22.78 -1.64
C ARG A 456 6.40 -24.21 -2.00
N LEU A 457 6.32 -24.60 -3.28
CA LEU A 457 6.71 -25.94 -3.69
C LEU A 457 8.24 -26.11 -3.61
N GLU A 458 8.69 -26.85 -2.61
CA GLU A 458 10.10 -27.24 -2.44
C GLU A 458 10.48 -28.38 -3.39
N ILE A 459 11.77 -28.46 -3.72
CA ILE A 459 12.34 -29.55 -4.52
C ILE A 459 13.18 -30.43 -3.62
N GLU A 460 12.96 -31.74 -3.67
CA GLU A 460 13.80 -32.71 -2.97
C GLU A 460 15.07 -33.07 -3.77
N GLY A 461 16.24 -32.73 -3.23
CA GLY A 461 17.54 -33.00 -3.86
C GLY A 461 17.85 -32.12 -5.08
N GLU A 462 18.86 -32.52 -5.87
CA GLU A 462 19.23 -31.86 -7.14
C GLU A 462 18.39 -32.40 -8.31
N LEU A 463 17.07 -32.25 -8.24
CA LEU A 463 16.15 -32.75 -9.28
C LEU A 463 16.34 -32.07 -10.65
N LEU A 464 16.93 -30.87 -10.69
CA LEU A 464 16.94 -30.00 -11.88
C LEU A 464 18.32 -29.77 -12.51
N THR A 465 19.31 -30.60 -12.21
CA THR A 465 20.51 -30.67 -13.05
C THR A 465 20.16 -31.35 -14.39
N ASN A 466 19.85 -30.54 -15.40
CA ASN A 466 19.82 -30.92 -16.83
C ASN A 466 18.56 -31.62 -17.41
N LYS A 467 17.35 -31.09 -17.22
CA LYS A 467 16.21 -31.44 -18.10
C LYS A 467 15.56 -30.20 -18.73
N PRO A 468 15.90 -29.84 -19.99
CA PRO A 468 15.20 -28.82 -20.76
C PRO A 468 13.78 -29.30 -21.07
N SER A 469 12.77 -28.84 -20.34
CA SER A 469 11.38 -29.12 -20.67
C SER A 469 10.84 -28.16 -21.75
N SER A 470 11.31 -28.36 -22.98
CA SER A 470 10.55 -28.04 -24.21
C SER A 470 10.18 -26.56 -24.53
N ILE A 471 9.32 -26.41 -25.54
CA ILE A 471 9.19 -25.30 -26.50
C ILE A 471 8.71 -23.96 -25.90
N ASP A 472 8.00 -23.98 -24.76
CA ASP A 472 7.27 -22.83 -24.20
C ASP A 472 7.87 -22.27 -22.88
N GLY A 473 8.96 -22.85 -22.34
CA GLY A 473 9.65 -22.30 -21.14
C GLY A 473 10.62 -23.27 -20.45
N TRP A 474 11.16 -22.89 -19.29
CA TRP A 474 12.21 -23.64 -18.58
C TRP A 474 11.90 -23.80 -17.09
N SER A 475 11.80 -25.05 -16.64
CA SER A 475 11.73 -25.39 -15.21
C SER A 475 13.10 -25.23 -14.54
N TYR A 476 13.13 -24.66 -13.33
CA TYR A 476 14.38 -24.45 -12.59
C TYR A 476 14.16 -24.41 -11.06
N GLN A 477 15.24 -24.69 -10.34
CA GLN A 477 15.31 -24.57 -8.88
C GLN A 477 15.80 -23.17 -8.52
N THR A 478 15.11 -22.48 -7.63
CA THR A 478 15.57 -21.20 -7.08
C THR A 478 16.72 -21.41 -6.10
N LYS A 479 17.44 -20.35 -5.73
CA LYS A 479 18.52 -20.41 -4.72
C LYS A 479 18.05 -20.92 -3.35
N GLN A 480 16.76 -20.81 -3.05
CA GLN A 480 16.14 -21.28 -1.82
C GLN A 480 15.63 -22.73 -1.91
N GLY A 481 15.91 -23.43 -3.01
CA GLY A 481 15.49 -24.82 -3.19
C GLY A 481 14.08 -25.01 -3.76
N ASN A 482 13.36 -23.92 -4.09
CA ASN A 482 11.97 -23.98 -4.56
C ASN A 482 11.83 -24.16 -6.08
N TYR A 483 10.71 -24.74 -6.50
CA TYR A 483 10.36 -24.93 -7.90
C TYR A 483 9.74 -23.69 -8.56
N SER A 484 10.26 -23.35 -9.74
CA SER A 484 9.76 -22.24 -10.56
C SER A 484 9.87 -22.58 -12.04
N TRP A 485 9.09 -21.86 -12.84
CA TRP A 485 9.11 -21.95 -14.30
C TRP A 485 9.37 -20.57 -14.91
N LYS A 486 10.29 -20.52 -15.88
CA LYS A 486 10.61 -19.32 -16.66
C LYS A 486 9.90 -19.42 -18.01
N VAL A 487 9.03 -18.46 -18.28
CA VAL A 487 8.32 -18.33 -19.55
C VAL A 487 9.33 -17.94 -20.65
N LYS A 488 9.16 -18.49 -21.85
CA LYS A 488 10.03 -18.21 -23.00
C LYS A 488 9.72 -16.89 -23.70
#